data_AF-A0A1M6AU32-F1
#
_entry.id   AF-A0A1M6AU32-F1
#
_cell.length_a   1.000
_cell.length_b   1.000
_cell.length_c   1.000
_cell.angle_alpha   90.00
_cell.angle_beta   90.00
_cell.angle_gamma   90.00
#
_symmetry.space_group_name_H-M   'P 1'
#
loop_
_entity.id
_entity.type
_entity.pdbx_description
1 polymer ?
#
loop_
_entity_poly.entity_id
_entity_poly.type
_entity_poly.pdbx_seq_one_letter_code
_entity_poly.pdbx_strand_id
1 'polypeptide(L)'
;MSHDNLPVKDPDLSHVVADPGIEEHIERFTDADKGAGNRAYTAVLLMLAAVPVLAIAFVVIYFAVPRDAYIDFGWLHASAMNVGLGATGGLAVLLIGVAAIQWARALMGDHESVEERHSVASNADDRALIAQQFADGVEQSGVKRRPLLLGAIGGALGFSVIPAVVLFADMGPHPVKKVRRETIETTIWAEEVLLLNDVNWLPLRPEMLEVGQLVNAQPETLLELHGTEYMIEKAKSPIVVVRMDPESIRIPESRRDWQVSGILAYSKICTHVGCPISLWERQTHHLLCPCHQSTFDLGDSGLVVFGPAARALPQLPIRVNEDGYLVAQSDFTVPVGPSFFERDSRNDFVKGDN
;
A
#
# COMPACT_ATOMS: atom_id res chain seq x y z
N MET A 1 28.41 -12.85 18.06
CA MET A 1 27.54 -12.67 19.24
C MET A 1 28.25 -13.34 20.41
N SER A 2 28.47 -12.63 21.51
CA SER A 2 29.20 -13.16 22.67
C SER A 2 28.45 -14.36 23.26
N HIS A 3 29.18 -15.42 23.64
CA HIS A 3 28.65 -16.61 24.30
C HIS A 3 28.10 -16.30 25.72
N ASP A 4 28.25 -15.08 26.21
CA ASP A 4 27.91 -14.68 27.58
C ASP A 4 26.41 -14.43 27.79
N ASN A 5 25.64 -14.32 26.70
CA ASN A 5 24.21 -14.00 26.71
C ASN A 5 23.32 -15.14 26.19
N LEU A 6 23.80 -16.40 26.23
CA LEU A 6 22.93 -17.54 25.98
C LEU A 6 22.05 -17.80 27.22
N PRO A 7 20.71 -17.94 27.07
CA PRO A 7 19.79 -18.09 28.19
C PRO A 7 19.94 -19.40 28.98
N VAL A 8 20.72 -20.36 28.50
CA VAL A 8 21.04 -21.60 29.23
C VAL A 8 22.56 -21.75 29.24
N LYS A 9 23.17 -21.43 30.39
CA LYS A 9 24.58 -21.67 30.68
C LYS A 9 24.69 -22.97 31.47
N ASP A 10 25.33 -23.95 30.86
CA ASP A 10 25.92 -25.15 31.48
C ASP A 10 24.94 -26.09 32.24
N PRO A 11 24.73 -27.33 31.77
CA PRO A 11 23.86 -28.30 32.47
C PRO A 11 24.36 -28.68 33.88
N ASP A 12 25.63 -28.40 34.21
CA ASP A 12 26.21 -28.68 35.55
C ASP A 12 26.12 -27.48 36.52
N LEU A 13 25.69 -26.30 36.05
CA LEU A 13 25.43 -25.16 36.92
C LEU A 13 24.05 -25.33 37.55
N SER A 14 24.01 -25.79 38.80
CA SER A 14 22.81 -25.83 39.62
C SER A 14 22.07 -24.50 39.50
N HIS A 15 20.79 -24.54 39.12
CA HIS A 15 19.95 -23.34 39.04
C HIS A 15 20.13 -22.50 40.32
N VAL A 16 20.37 -21.19 40.18
CA VAL A 16 20.58 -20.25 41.31
C VAL A 16 19.40 -20.29 42.29
N VAL A 17 18.23 -20.65 41.78
CA VAL A 17 17.04 -21.01 42.55
C VAL A 17 16.73 -22.46 42.19
N ALA A 18 16.52 -23.32 43.19
CA ALA A 18 16.16 -24.71 42.94
C ALA A 18 14.91 -24.81 42.06
N ASP A 19 14.90 -25.76 41.13
CA ASP A 19 13.70 -26.08 40.38
C ASP A 19 12.58 -26.45 41.38
N PRO A 20 11.47 -25.69 41.43
CA PRO A 20 10.36 -26.01 42.32
C PRO A 20 9.69 -27.34 41.96
N GLY A 21 10.04 -27.94 40.82
CA GLY A 21 9.44 -29.15 40.29
C GLY A 21 8.06 -28.87 39.71
N ILE A 22 7.42 -29.93 39.26
CA ILE A 22 6.03 -29.88 38.81
C ILE A 22 5.12 -29.88 40.05
N GLU A 23 4.15 -28.98 40.10
CA GLU A 23 3.11 -28.99 41.14
C GLU A 23 2.32 -30.30 41.11
N GLU A 24 1.69 -30.66 42.24
CA GLU A 24 0.84 -31.85 42.29
C GLU A 24 -0.36 -31.68 41.36
N HIS A 25 -0.58 -32.67 40.49
CA HIS A 25 -1.70 -32.65 39.55
C HIS A 25 -3.05 -32.64 40.29
N ILE A 26 -3.88 -31.64 40.00
CA ILE A 26 -5.20 -31.49 40.61
C ILE A 26 -6.26 -32.01 39.64
N GLU A 27 -6.95 -33.08 40.03
CA GLU A 27 -8.03 -33.65 39.22
C GLU A 27 -9.18 -32.65 39.03
N ARG A 28 -9.66 -32.52 37.79
CA ARG A 28 -10.80 -31.65 37.48
C ARG A 28 -12.10 -32.25 37.99
N PHE A 29 -13.05 -31.37 38.30
CA PHE A 29 -14.38 -31.79 38.75
C PHE A 29 -15.12 -32.71 37.76
N THR A 30 -14.88 -32.55 36.45
CA THR A 30 -15.49 -33.37 35.40
C THR A 30 -14.95 -34.79 35.34
N ASP A 31 -13.73 -35.01 35.84
CA ASP A 31 -13.09 -36.32 35.93
C ASP A 31 -13.52 -37.04 37.22
N ALA A 32 -13.58 -36.28 38.33
CA ALA A 32 -14.03 -36.78 39.63
C ALA A 32 -15.54 -37.10 39.70
N ASP A 33 -16.41 -36.32 39.03
CA ASP A 33 -17.86 -36.52 39.01
C ASP A 33 -18.37 -36.97 37.62
N LYS A 34 -18.81 -38.23 37.54
CA LYS A 34 -19.37 -38.81 36.30
C LYS A 34 -20.55 -38.02 35.73
N GLY A 35 -21.36 -37.41 36.59
CA GLY A 35 -22.50 -36.59 36.16
C GLY A 35 -22.06 -35.32 35.44
N ALA A 36 -21.05 -34.63 35.98
CA ALA A 36 -20.42 -33.46 35.40
C ALA A 36 -19.72 -33.79 34.08
N GLY A 37 -18.96 -34.88 34.03
CA GLY A 37 -18.34 -35.39 32.80
C GLY A 37 -19.36 -35.67 31.71
N ASN A 38 -20.46 -36.38 32.03
CA ASN A 38 -21.52 -36.67 31.07
C ASN A 38 -22.21 -35.40 30.54
N ARG A 39 -22.45 -34.38 31.39
CA ARG A 39 -23.01 -33.09 30.94
C ARG A 39 -22.08 -32.38 29.97
N ALA A 40 -20.78 -32.33 30.27
CA ALA A 40 -19.79 -31.72 29.39
C ALA A 40 -19.69 -32.47 28.05
N TYR A 41 -19.70 -33.81 28.08
CA TYR A 41 -19.74 -34.67 26.90
C TYR A 41 -20.96 -34.40 26.03
N THR A 42 -22.15 -34.35 26.61
CA THR A 42 -23.38 -34.03 25.86
C THR A 42 -23.33 -32.63 25.26
N ALA A 43 -22.81 -31.62 25.98
CA ALA A 43 -22.68 -30.26 25.44
C ALA A 43 -21.77 -30.22 24.21
N VAL A 44 -20.60 -30.88 24.26
CA VAL A 44 -19.68 -31.00 23.11
C VAL A 44 -20.37 -31.68 21.92
N LEU A 45 -21.06 -32.80 22.16
CA LEU A 45 -21.78 -33.51 21.10
C LEU A 45 -22.89 -32.66 20.47
N LEU A 46 -23.66 -31.92 21.26
CA LEU A 46 -24.73 -31.07 20.74
C LEU A 46 -24.17 -29.94 19.85
N MET A 47 -23.05 -29.33 20.26
CA MET A 47 -22.39 -28.31 19.44
C MET A 47 -21.89 -28.89 18.11
N LEU A 48 -21.26 -30.06 18.12
CA LEU A 48 -20.79 -30.73 16.90
C LEU A 48 -21.93 -31.24 16.03
N ALA A 49 -23.03 -31.72 16.62
CA ALA A 49 -24.20 -32.19 15.90
C ALA A 49 -24.97 -31.06 15.20
N ALA A 50 -24.89 -29.82 15.70
CA ALA A 50 -25.49 -28.65 15.05
C ALA A 50 -24.74 -28.24 13.76
N VAL A 51 -23.45 -28.56 13.64
CA VAL A 51 -22.61 -28.20 12.49
C VAL A 51 -23.15 -28.72 11.15
N PRO A 52 -23.44 -30.04 10.96
CA PRO A 52 -23.97 -30.53 9.69
C PRO A 52 -25.34 -29.92 9.37
N VAL A 53 -26.17 -29.62 10.37
CA VAL A 53 -27.46 -28.95 10.17
C VAL A 53 -27.25 -27.53 9.63
N LEU A 54 -26.33 -26.78 10.23
CA LEU A 54 -25.98 -25.43 9.79
C LEU A 54 -25.32 -25.43 8.41
N ALA A 55 -24.48 -26.41 8.09
CA ALA A 55 -23.88 -26.56 6.77
C ALA A 55 -24.92 -26.87 5.69
N ILE A 56 -25.89 -27.74 5.96
CA ILE A 56 -27.02 -27.99 5.05
C ILE A 56 -27.85 -26.71 4.89
N ALA A 57 -28.15 -26.02 5.98
CA ALA A 57 -28.88 -24.74 5.93
C ALA A 57 -28.14 -23.70 5.09
N PHE A 58 -26.81 -23.61 5.19
CA PHE A 58 -25.97 -22.75 4.35
C PHE A 58 -26.17 -23.05 2.86
N VAL A 59 -26.10 -24.33 2.46
CA VAL A 59 -26.28 -24.75 1.06
C VAL A 59 -27.70 -24.47 0.59
N VAL A 60 -28.72 -24.74 1.41
CA VAL A 60 -30.11 -24.43 1.07
C VAL A 60 -30.29 -22.93 0.87
N ILE A 61 -29.77 -22.10 1.78
CA ILE A 61 -29.84 -20.64 1.68
C ILE A 61 -29.17 -20.15 0.39
N TYR A 62 -28.01 -20.68 0.04
CA TYR A 62 -27.28 -20.29 -1.16
C TYR A 62 -28.09 -20.47 -2.45
N PHE A 63 -28.89 -21.54 -2.54
CA PHE A 63 -29.70 -21.83 -3.74
C PHE A 63 -31.14 -21.31 -3.66
N ALA A 64 -31.73 -21.23 -2.46
CA ALA A 64 -33.14 -20.93 -2.28
C ALA A 64 -33.44 -19.44 -2.01
N VAL A 65 -32.47 -18.66 -1.51
CA VAL A 65 -32.68 -17.24 -1.20
C VAL A 65 -32.32 -16.37 -2.42
N PRO A 66 -33.25 -15.55 -2.93
CA PRO A 66 -32.97 -14.63 -4.03
C PRO A 66 -31.90 -13.59 -3.67
N ARG A 67 -31.09 -13.19 -4.65
CA ARG A 67 -29.99 -12.23 -4.46
C ARG A 67 -30.47 -10.82 -4.15
N ASP A 68 -31.68 -10.49 -4.59
CA ASP A 68 -32.39 -9.23 -4.38
C ASP A 68 -33.31 -9.26 -3.14
N ALA A 69 -33.31 -10.35 -2.37
CA ALA A 69 -34.02 -10.40 -1.10
C ALA A 69 -33.23 -9.66 0.00
N TYR A 70 -33.95 -8.86 0.79
CA TYR A 70 -33.42 -8.11 1.92
C TYR A 70 -34.20 -8.42 3.20
N ILE A 71 -33.53 -8.24 4.34
CA ILE A 71 -34.12 -8.34 5.67
C ILE A 71 -33.82 -7.03 6.40
N ASP A 72 -34.85 -6.47 7.02
CA ASP A 72 -34.75 -5.25 7.82
C ASP A 72 -34.55 -5.58 9.30
N PHE A 73 -33.45 -5.11 9.87
CA PHE A 73 -33.15 -5.14 11.30
C PHE A 73 -33.25 -3.72 11.87
N GLY A 74 -34.48 -3.24 12.08
CA GLY A 74 -34.73 -1.86 12.52
C GLY A 74 -34.28 -0.85 11.46
N TRP A 75 -33.14 -0.18 11.68
CA TRP A 75 -32.56 0.81 10.75
C TRP A 75 -31.56 0.21 9.75
N LEU A 76 -31.22 -1.08 9.90
CA LEU A 76 -30.30 -1.78 9.02
C LEU A 76 -31.06 -2.56 7.95
N HIS A 77 -30.86 -2.19 6.68
CA HIS A 77 -31.34 -2.93 5.51
C HIS A 77 -30.20 -3.81 4.98
N ALA A 78 -30.32 -5.13 5.11
CA ALA A 78 -29.24 -6.06 4.79
C ALA A 78 -29.67 -7.12 3.79
N SER A 79 -28.76 -7.57 2.94
CA SER A 79 -29.01 -8.69 2.02
C SER A 79 -29.33 -9.96 2.81
N ALA A 80 -30.50 -10.53 2.55
CA ALA A 80 -31.00 -11.73 3.22
C ALA A 80 -30.04 -12.91 3.04
N MET A 81 -29.48 -13.03 1.84
CA MET A 81 -28.53 -14.08 1.48
C MET A 81 -27.22 -13.94 2.28
N ASN A 82 -26.61 -12.75 2.33
CA ASN A 82 -25.37 -12.55 3.08
C ASN A 82 -25.54 -12.81 4.58
N VAL A 83 -26.66 -12.36 5.15
CA VAL A 83 -27.00 -12.60 6.55
C VAL A 83 -27.19 -14.09 6.81
N GLY A 84 -27.94 -14.80 5.96
CA GLY A 84 -28.19 -16.23 6.11
C GLY A 84 -26.93 -17.08 5.98
N LEU A 85 -26.08 -16.80 4.99
CA LEU A 85 -24.81 -17.49 4.79
C LEU A 85 -23.82 -17.21 5.93
N GLY A 86 -23.71 -15.93 6.33
CA GLY A 86 -22.86 -15.53 7.45
C GLY A 86 -23.28 -16.17 8.78
N ALA A 87 -24.58 -16.18 9.08
CA ALA A 87 -25.10 -16.77 10.30
C ALA A 87 -24.90 -18.29 10.35
N THR A 88 -25.22 -19.01 9.26
CA THR A 88 -25.11 -20.47 9.24
C THR A 88 -23.66 -20.95 9.17
N GLY A 89 -22.86 -20.39 8.26
CA GLY A 89 -21.45 -20.74 8.12
C GLY A 89 -20.60 -20.27 9.29
N GLY A 90 -20.80 -19.03 9.74
CA GLY A 90 -20.08 -18.47 10.88
C GLY A 90 -20.39 -19.21 12.19
N LEU A 91 -21.66 -19.52 12.47
CA LEU A 91 -22.03 -20.28 13.65
C LEU A 91 -21.50 -21.72 13.59
N ALA A 92 -21.51 -22.36 12.42
CA ALA A 92 -20.96 -23.71 12.27
C ALA A 92 -19.47 -23.75 12.65
N VAL A 93 -18.66 -22.84 12.11
CA VAL A 93 -17.23 -22.76 12.44
C VAL A 93 -17.01 -22.39 13.91
N LEU A 94 -17.78 -21.45 14.45
CA LEU A 94 -17.71 -21.09 15.86
C LEU A 94 -17.99 -22.29 16.78
N LEU A 95 -19.04 -23.05 16.50
CA LEU A 95 -19.40 -24.23 17.30
C LEU A 95 -18.34 -25.32 17.23
N ILE A 96 -17.67 -25.53 16.09
CA ILE A 96 -16.50 -26.43 16.01
C ILE A 96 -15.40 -25.96 16.96
N GLY A 97 -15.04 -24.68 16.92
CA GLY A 97 -13.99 -24.12 17.78
C GLY A 97 -14.33 -24.20 19.27
N VAL A 98 -15.55 -23.80 19.65
CA VAL A 98 -16.02 -23.88 21.04
C VAL A 98 -16.09 -25.33 21.52
N ALA A 99 -16.58 -26.26 20.67
CA ALA A 99 -16.61 -27.68 21.01
C ALA A 99 -15.21 -28.26 21.22
N ALA A 100 -14.24 -27.92 20.37
CA ALA A 100 -12.86 -28.38 20.49
C ALA A 100 -12.21 -27.86 21.79
N ILE A 101 -12.40 -26.57 22.12
CA ILE A 101 -11.89 -26.01 23.39
C ILE A 101 -12.56 -26.66 24.59
N GLN A 102 -13.89 -26.83 24.53
CA GLN A 102 -14.63 -27.45 25.63
C GLN A 102 -14.23 -28.92 25.82
N TRP A 103 -13.98 -29.65 24.73
CA TRP A 103 -13.45 -31.01 24.75
C TRP A 103 -12.06 -31.06 25.40
N ALA A 104 -11.15 -30.19 24.97
CA ALA A 104 -9.80 -30.10 25.53
C ALA A 104 -9.81 -29.76 27.02
N ARG A 105 -10.63 -28.79 27.43
CA ARG A 105 -10.65 -28.30 28.82
C ARG A 105 -11.37 -29.21 29.81
N ALA A 106 -12.41 -29.92 29.37
CA ALA A 106 -13.33 -30.61 30.28
C ALA A 106 -13.27 -32.14 30.20
N LEU A 107 -12.58 -32.73 29.20
CA LEU A 107 -12.64 -34.17 28.94
C LEU A 107 -11.30 -34.79 28.49
N MET A 108 -10.40 -34.05 27.82
CA MET A 108 -9.07 -34.55 27.48
C MET A 108 -8.16 -34.56 28.72
N GLY A 109 -7.26 -35.53 28.85
CA GLY A 109 -6.30 -35.57 29.95
C GLY A 109 -5.41 -34.33 30.00
N ASP A 110 -5.19 -33.79 31.19
CA ASP A 110 -4.50 -32.52 31.46
C ASP A 110 -3.26 -32.69 32.35
N HIS A 111 -2.56 -33.80 32.19
CA HIS A 111 -1.33 -34.07 32.94
C HIS A 111 -0.18 -33.17 32.50
N GLU A 112 0.49 -32.59 33.50
CA GLU A 112 1.72 -31.83 33.33
C GLU A 112 2.85 -32.76 32.92
N SER A 113 3.59 -32.37 31.89
CA SER A 113 4.79 -33.08 31.43
C SER A 113 5.95 -32.12 31.28
N VAL A 114 7.15 -32.59 31.63
CA VAL A 114 8.41 -31.86 31.44
C VAL A 114 9.20 -32.56 30.35
N GLU A 115 9.58 -31.80 29.33
CA GLU A 115 10.51 -32.23 28.30
C GLU A 115 11.75 -31.34 28.36
N GLU A 116 12.87 -31.94 28.75
CA GLU A 116 14.14 -31.23 28.83
C GLU A 116 14.61 -30.82 27.45
N ARG A 117 14.90 -29.53 27.28
CA ARG A 117 15.41 -29.02 26.00
C ARG A 117 16.84 -29.50 25.82
N HIS A 118 17.09 -30.20 24.72
CA HIS A 118 18.46 -30.47 24.30
C HIS A 118 19.23 -29.15 24.10
N SER A 119 20.54 -29.19 24.33
CA SER A 119 21.41 -28.05 24.04
C SER A 119 21.33 -27.68 22.56
N VAL A 120 21.31 -26.39 22.24
CA VAL A 120 21.41 -25.89 20.85
C VAL A 120 22.74 -26.32 20.21
N ALA A 121 23.74 -26.62 21.03
CA ALA A 121 25.01 -27.15 20.58
C ALA A 121 24.94 -28.67 20.37
N SER A 122 25.26 -29.13 19.16
CA SER A 122 25.68 -30.53 18.93
C SER A 122 26.88 -30.87 19.83
N ASN A 123 26.97 -32.13 20.25
CA ASN A 123 28.08 -32.59 21.08
C ASN A 123 29.43 -32.48 20.31
N ALA A 124 30.54 -32.53 21.04
CA ALA A 124 31.87 -32.35 20.45
C ALA A 124 32.22 -33.47 19.44
N ASP A 125 31.77 -34.70 19.72
CA ASP A 125 32.06 -35.86 18.89
C ASP A 125 31.36 -35.78 17.53
N ASP A 126 30.09 -35.37 17.48
CA ASP A 126 29.32 -35.15 16.25
C ASP A 126 29.94 -34.03 15.42
N ARG A 127 30.39 -32.94 16.06
CA ARG A 127 31.08 -31.84 15.36
C ARG A 127 32.41 -32.31 14.77
N ALA A 128 33.19 -33.08 15.53
CA ALA A 128 34.44 -33.64 15.08
C ALA A 128 34.23 -34.62 13.91
N LEU A 129 33.21 -35.48 14.02
CA LEU A 129 32.81 -36.42 12.99
C LEU A 129 32.40 -35.71 11.69
N ILE A 130 31.53 -34.71 11.76
CA ILE A 130 31.10 -33.94 10.58
C ILE A 130 32.27 -33.18 9.96
N ALA A 131 33.16 -32.59 10.77
CA ALA A 131 34.35 -31.93 10.28
C ALA A 131 35.28 -32.91 9.54
N GLN A 132 35.45 -34.13 10.08
CA GLN A 132 36.22 -35.19 9.44
C GLN A 132 35.56 -35.65 8.14
N GLN A 133 34.26 -35.94 8.15
CA GLN A 133 33.52 -36.34 6.94
C GLN A 133 33.59 -35.27 5.84
N PHE A 134 33.50 -33.98 6.20
CA PHE A 134 33.70 -32.88 5.25
C PHE A 134 35.13 -32.88 4.68
N ALA A 135 36.14 -33.04 5.53
CA ALA A 135 37.54 -33.11 5.11
C ALA A 135 37.81 -34.31 4.17
N ASP A 136 37.28 -35.48 4.52
CA ASP A 136 37.35 -36.71 3.73
C ASP A 136 36.67 -36.50 2.36
N GLY A 137 35.50 -35.84 2.33
CA GLY A 137 34.82 -35.50 1.07
C GLY A 137 35.65 -34.56 0.18
N VAL A 138 36.30 -33.56 0.78
CA VAL A 138 37.22 -32.66 0.06
C VAL A 138 38.45 -33.42 -0.48
N GLU A 139 38.98 -34.39 0.27
CA GLU A 139 40.10 -35.22 -0.19
C GLU A 139 39.68 -36.18 -1.32
N GLN A 140 38.58 -36.92 -1.13
CA GLN A 140 38.04 -37.89 -2.10
C GLN A 140 37.66 -37.22 -3.43
N SER A 141 37.03 -36.04 -3.37
CA SER A 141 36.73 -35.25 -4.57
C SER A 141 38.00 -34.85 -5.34
N GLY A 142 39.17 -34.85 -4.69
CA GLY A 142 40.45 -34.46 -5.28
C GLY A 142 40.43 -33.04 -5.82
N VAL A 143 39.58 -32.18 -5.27
CA VAL A 143 39.31 -30.85 -5.79
C VAL A 143 40.53 -29.93 -5.64
N LYS A 144 41.31 -30.10 -4.56
CA LYS A 144 42.56 -29.37 -4.28
C LYS A 144 43.65 -29.57 -5.34
N ARG A 145 43.69 -30.74 -5.98
CA ARG A 145 44.67 -31.08 -7.05
C ARG A 145 44.16 -30.77 -8.46
N ARG A 146 42.94 -30.25 -8.61
CA ARG A 146 42.29 -29.95 -9.91
C ARG A 146 41.84 -28.49 -10.00
N PRO A 147 42.76 -27.52 -9.91
CA PRO A 147 42.40 -26.10 -9.90
C PRO A 147 41.68 -25.63 -11.17
N LEU A 148 41.98 -26.24 -12.33
CA LEU A 148 41.26 -25.93 -13.58
C LEU A 148 39.80 -26.39 -13.55
N LEU A 149 39.48 -27.51 -12.90
CA LEU A 149 38.09 -27.97 -12.76
C LEU A 149 37.30 -27.03 -11.84
N LEU A 150 37.91 -26.59 -10.73
CA LEU A 150 37.34 -25.56 -9.86
C LEU A 150 37.11 -24.25 -10.61
N GLY A 151 38.10 -23.81 -11.38
CA GLY A 151 37.97 -22.63 -12.24
C GLY A 151 36.86 -22.76 -13.28
N ALA A 152 36.71 -23.95 -13.89
CA ALA A 152 35.65 -24.23 -14.86
C ALA A 152 34.25 -24.26 -14.21
N ILE A 153 34.09 -24.85 -13.01
CA ILE A 153 32.83 -24.83 -12.26
C ILE A 153 32.50 -23.39 -11.83
N GLY A 154 33.48 -22.67 -11.28
CA GLY A 154 33.31 -21.26 -10.90
C GLY A 154 32.93 -20.38 -12.10
N GLY A 155 33.57 -20.61 -13.24
CA GLY A 155 33.21 -19.99 -14.52
C GLY A 155 31.79 -20.34 -14.95
N ALA A 156 31.43 -21.62 -15.01
CA ALA A 156 30.09 -22.06 -15.41
C ALA A 156 28.99 -21.46 -14.52
N LEU A 157 29.17 -21.49 -13.19
CA LEU A 157 28.25 -20.86 -12.25
C LEU A 157 28.22 -19.33 -12.41
N GLY A 158 29.38 -18.67 -12.51
CA GLY A 158 29.45 -17.22 -12.70
C GLY A 158 28.78 -16.74 -13.99
N PHE A 159 29.06 -17.39 -15.13
CA PHE A 159 28.44 -17.06 -16.42
C PHE A 159 26.95 -17.42 -16.46
N SER A 160 26.49 -18.40 -15.67
CA SER A 160 25.06 -18.74 -15.56
C SER A 160 24.20 -17.63 -14.94
N VAL A 161 24.81 -16.65 -14.26
CA VAL A 161 24.13 -15.47 -13.69
C VAL A 161 23.87 -14.39 -14.75
N ILE A 162 24.58 -14.39 -15.88
CA ILE A 162 24.44 -13.35 -16.92
C ILE A 162 23.00 -13.24 -17.45
N PRO A 163 22.30 -14.34 -17.80
CA PRO A 163 20.89 -14.26 -18.19
C PRO A 163 20.02 -13.58 -17.13
N ALA A 164 20.24 -13.87 -15.84
CA ALA A 164 19.48 -13.22 -14.77
C ALA A 164 19.77 -11.70 -14.72
N VAL A 165 21.03 -11.29 -14.84
CA VAL A 165 21.39 -9.85 -14.89
C VAL A 165 20.73 -9.15 -16.07
N VAL A 166 20.73 -9.78 -17.26
CA VAL A 166 20.08 -9.21 -18.46
C VAL A 166 18.57 -9.14 -18.27
N LEU A 167 17.92 -10.19 -17.76
CA LEU A 167 16.48 -10.21 -17.51
C LEU A 167 16.06 -9.16 -16.47
N PHE A 168 16.84 -8.98 -15.39
CA PHE A 168 16.58 -7.94 -14.41
C PHE A 168 16.82 -6.54 -14.97
N ALA A 169 17.81 -6.36 -15.85
CA ALA A 169 18.04 -5.10 -16.53
C ALA A 169 16.92 -4.75 -17.53
N ASP A 170 16.22 -5.74 -18.08
CA ASP A 170 15.13 -5.58 -19.08
C ASP A 170 13.73 -5.47 -18.46
N MET A 171 13.61 -5.36 -17.13
CA MET A 171 12.30 -5.24 -16.46
C MET A 171 11.59 -3.89 -16.67
N GLY A 172 12.18 -2.96 -17.41
CA GLY A 172 11.54 -1.69 -17.71
C GLY A 172 12.43 -0.70 -18.45
N PRO A 173 11.85 0.42 -18.92
CA PRO A 173 12.62 1.45 -19.59
C PRO A 173 13.64 2.06 -18.63
N HIS A 174 14.89 2.18 -19.09
CA HIS A 174 15.91 2.90 -18.33
C HIS A 174 15.55 4.39 -18.28
N PRO A 175 15.65 5.04 -17.12
CA PRO A 175 15.27 6.45 -16.95
C PRO A 175 16.36 7.36 -17.50
N VAL A 176 16.79 7.17 -18.74
CA VAL A 176 17.73 8.07 -19.43
C VAL A 176 17.07 9.41 -19.71
N LYS A 177 17.88 10.45 -19.95
CA LYS A 177 17.38 11.83 -20.18
C LYS A 177 16.25 11.91 -21.21
N LYS A 178 16.36 11.18 -22.33
CA LYS A 178 15.30 11.15 -23.36
C LYS A 178 14.00 10.57 -22.83
N VAL A 179 14.07 9.41 -22.17
CA VAL A 179 12.89 8.73 -21.61
C VAL A 179 12.23 9.58 -20.54
N ARG A 180 13.00 10.19 -19.62
CA ARG A 180 12.43 11.09 -18.61
C ARG A 180 11.74 12.30 -19.24
N ARG A 181 12.36 12.88 -20.27
CA ARG A 181 11.77 13.99 -21.04
C ARG A 181 10.42 13.61 -21.61
N GLU A 182 10.30 12.43 -22.20
CA GLU A 182 9.07 11.94 -22.83
C GLU A 182 8.01 11.45 -21.81
N THR A 183 8.37 11.23 -20.54
CA THR A 183 7.49 10.58 -19.56
C THR A 183 7.13 11.46 -18.37
N ILE A 184 8.11 11.95 -17.61
CA ILE A 184 7.90 12.58 -16.29
C ILE A 184 8.32 14.05 -16.21
N GLU A 185 9.08 14.56 -17.19
CA GLU A 185 9.53 15.95 -17.21
C GLU A 185 8.57 16.87 -17.97
N THR A 186 7.76 16.35 -18.90
CA THR A 186 6.79 17.13 -19.69
C THR A 186 5.39 16.52 -19.63
N THR A 187 4.40 17.32 -20.00
CA THR A 187 3.02 16.90 -20.20
C THR A 187 2.61 17.08 -21.66
N ILE A 188 1.33 16.85 -21.97
CA ILE A 188 0.71 17.13 -23.28
C ILE A 188 0.11 18.54 -23.38
N TRP A 189 0.34 19.41 -22.39
CA TRP A 189 0.04 20.83 -22.56
C TRP A 189 1.00 21.46 -23.56
N ALA A 190 0.47 22.31 -24.42
CA ALA A 190 1.20 23.07 -25.43
C ALA A 190 0.48 24.38 -25.71
N GLU A 191 1.07 25.25 -26.53
CA GLU A 191 0.43 26.48 -26.96
C GLU A 191 -0.90 26.18 -27.69
N GLU A 192 -1.93 27.00 -27.41
CA GLU A 192 -3.30 26.90 -27.95
C GLU A 192 -4.13 25.69 -27.50
N VAL A 193 -3.59 24.79 -26.65
CA VAL A 193 -4.36 23.65 -26.14
C VAL A 193 -5.50 24.14 -25.24
N LEU A 194 -6.74 23.81 -25.61
CA LEU A 194 -7.92 24.19 -24.83
C LEU A 194 -7.96 23.55 -23.44
N LEU A 195 -8.39 24.34 -22.46
CA LEU A 195 -8.73 23.85 -21.12
C LEU A 195 -10.18 23.36 -21.13
N LEU A 196 -10.38 22.05 -21.00
CA LEU A 196 -11.70 21.42 -20.97
C LEU A 196 -12.08 21.03 -19.55
N ASN A 197 -13.35 21.17 -19.19
CA ASN A 197 -13.88 20.60 -17.93
C ASN A 197 -13.68 19.07 -17.91
N ASP A 198 -13.22 18.54 -16.76
CA ASP A 198 -12.80 17.13 -16.67
C ASP A 198 -13.95 16.10 -16.65
N VAL A 199 -15.20 16.55 -16.53
CA VAL A 199 -16.39 15.69 -16.52
C VAL A 199 -17.13 15.74 -17.85
N ASN A 200 -17.43 16.95 -18.34
CA ASN A 200 -18.30 17.14 -19.51
C ASN A 200 -17.56 17.55 -20.79
N TRP A 201 -16.23 17.72 -20.73
CA TRP A 201 -15.37 18.05 -21.87
C TRP A 201 -15.69 19.39 -22.56
N LEU A 202 -16.45 20.28 -21.91
CA LEU A 202 -16.73 21.60 -22.45
C LEU A 202 -15.49 22.51 -22.31
N PRO A 203 -15.10 23.23 -23.38
CA PRO A 203 -14.04 24.24 -23.30
C PRO A 203 -14.42 25.38 -22.37
N LEU A 204 -13.49 25.76 -21.49
CA LEU A 204 -13.71 26.80 -20.50
C LEU A 204 -13.59 28.19 -21.12
N ARG A 205 -14.52 29.08 -20.78
CA ARG A 205 -14.44 30.53 -21.05
C ARG A 205 -14.33 31.30 -19.73
N PRO A 206 -13.69 32.48 -19.70
CA PRO A 206 -13.60 33.29 -18.48
C PRO A 206 -14.95 33.59 -17.81
N GLU A 207 -15.99 33.78 -18.62
CA GLU A 207 -17.36 34.08 -18.16
C GLU A 207 -18.03 32.91 -17.42
N MET A 208 -17.55 31.68 -17.62
CA MET A 208 -18.09 30.49 -16.96
C MET A 208 -17.59 30.29 -15.52
N LEU A 209 -16.60 31.09 -15.11
CA LEU A 209 -15.92 30.95 -13.82
C LEU A 209 -16.33 32.09 -12.88
N GLU A 210 -16.94 31.76 -11.75
CA GLU A 210 -17.28 32.72 -10.70
C GLU A 210 -16.12 32.92 -9.72
N VAL A 211 -16.03 34.10 -9.11
CA VAL A 211 -15.00 34.37 -8.08
C VAL A 211 -15.18 33.41 -6.90
N GLY A 212 -14.10 32.71 -6.58
CA GLY A 212 -14.00 31.68 -5.57
C GLY A 212 -14.35 30.27 -6.03
N GLN A 213 -14.76 30.09 -7.29
CA GLN A 213 -15.03 28.77 -7.87
C GLN A 213 -13.73 28.04 -8.21
N LEU A 214 -13.71 26.72 -7.95
CA LEU A 214 -12.73 25.79 -8.49
C LEU A 214 -13.41 24.89 -9.52
N VAL A 215 -12.81 24.76 -10.69
CA VAL A 215 -13.20 23.82 -11.74
C VAL A 215 -12.03 22.89 -12.02
N ASN A 216 -12.29 21.59 -12.05
CA ASN A 216 -11.31 20.63 -12.50
C ASN A 216 -11.29 20.62 -14.03
N ALA A 217 -10.10 20.67 -14.61
CA ALA A 217 -9.93 20.73 -16.05
C ALA A 217 -8.79 19.83 -16.53
N GLN A 218 -8.72 19.66 -17.83
CA GLN A 218 -7.81 18.77 -18.52
C GLN A 218 -7.55 19.29 -19.95
N PRO A 219 -6.44 18.92 -20.59
CA PRO A 219 -6.14 19.37 -21.94
C PRO A 219 -7.05 18.67 -22.96
N GLU A 220 -7.43 19.38 -24.02
CA GLU A 220 -8.21 18.80 -25.11
C GLU A 220 -7.51 17.64 -25.81
N THR A 221 -6.18 17.67 -25.87
CA THR A 221 -5.34 16.65 -26.53
C THR A 221 -5.52 15.26 -25.92
N LEU A 222 -6.06 15.15 -24.69
CA LEU A 222 -6.46 13.85 -24.12
C LEU A 222 -7.56 13.14 -24.93
N LEU A 223 -8.39 13.86 -25.68
CA LEU A 223 -9.44 13.27 -26.51
C LEU A 223 -8.88 12.41 -27.65
N GLU A 224 -7.64 12.70 -28.06
CA GLU A 224 -6.94 11.99 -29.15
C GLU A 224 -6.25 10.71 -28.67
N LEU A 225 -6.12 10.54 -27.34
CA LEU A 225 -5.37 9.44 -26.74
C LEU A 225 -6.29 8.31 -26.29
N HIS A 226 -5.78 7.08 -26.37
CA HIS A 226 -6.50 5.88 -25.97
C HIS A 226 -5.62 4.92 -25.17
N GLY A 227 -6.26 4.01 -24.43
CA GLY A 227 -5.59 2.94 -23.70
C GLY A 227 -4.53 3.45 -22.71
N THR A 228 -3.34 2.84 -22.75
CA THR A 228 -2.25 3.15 -21.81
C THR A 228 -1.75 4.59 -21.93
N GLU A 229 -1.65 5.12 -23.15
CA GLU A 229 -1.17 6.48 -23.38
C GLU A 229 -2.12 7.51 -22.77
N TYR A 230 -3.43 7.32 -22.95
CA TYR A 230 -4.46 8.11 -22.26
C TYR A 230 -4.26 8.07 -20.75
N MET A 231 -4.06 6.89 -20.15
CA MET A 231 -3.91 6.75 -18.71
C MET A 231 -2.65 7.43 -18.17
N ILE A 232 -1.53 7.35 -18.90
CA ILE A 232 -0.27 8.00 -18.54
C ILE A 232 -0.45 9.52 -18.53
N GLU A 233 -1.01 10.07 -19.61
CA GLU A 233 -1.20 11.52 -19.72
C GLU A 233 -2.28 12.04 -18.77
N LYS A 234 -3.38 11.29 -18.60
CA LYS A 234 -4.42 11.61 -17.61
C LYS A 234 -3.90 11.58 -16.17
N ALA A 235 -2.83 10.87 -15.88
CA ALA A 235 -2.24 10.84 -14.54
C ALA A 235 -1.41 12.09 -14.18
N LYS A 236 -0.88 12.82 -15.18
CA LYS A 236 0.02 13.98 -14.94
C LYS A 236 -0.52 15.32 -15.43
N SER A 237 -1.38 15.31 -16.45
CA SER A 237 -1.87 16.51 -17.15
C SER A 237 -3.12 17.20 -16.58
N PRO A 238 -3.93 16.62 -15.65
CA PRO A 238 -5.06 17.34 -15.08
C PRO A 238 -4.63 18.59 -14.30
N ILE A 239 -5.50 19.60 -14.34
CA ILE A 239 -5.31 20.88 -13.66
C ILE A 239 -6.54 21.23 -12.81
N VAL A 240 -6.34 22.13 -11.87
CA VAL A 240 -7.42 22.89 -11.25
C VAL A 240 -7.37 24.32 -11.77
N VAL A 241 -8.53 24.84 -12.15
CA VAL A 241 -8.73 26.22 -12.58
C VAL A 241 -9.52 26.91 -11.50
N VAL A 242 -8.97 27.99 -10.94
CA VAL A 242 -9.62 28.79 -9.91
C VAL A 242 -9.75 30.22 -10.39
N ARG A 243 -10.86 30.87 -10.08
CA ARG A 243 -10.98 32.33 -10.21
C ARG A 243 -10.96 32.92 -8.82
N MET A 244 -9.99 33.78 -8.54
CA MET A 244 -9.87 34.50 -7.27
C MET A 244 -10.04 36.00 -7.49
N ASP A 245 -10.29 36.74 -6.42
CA ASP A 245 -10.31 38.20 -6.49
C ASP A 245 -8.87 38.68 -6.75
N PRO A 246 -8.61 39.42 -7.85
CA PRO A 246 -7.27 39.92 -8.18
C PRO A 246 -6.61 40.75 -7.07
N GLU A 247 -7.38 41.41 -6.19
CA GLU A 247 -6.83 42.17 -5.07
C GLU A 247 -6.36 41.30 -3.90
N SER A 248 -6.79 40.04 -3.87
CA SER A 248 -6.56 39.09 -2.78
C SER A 248 -5.43 38.09 -3.03
N ILE A 249 -4.79 38.16 -4.21
CA ILE A 249 -3.73 37.24 -4.66
C ILE A 249 -2.41 37.97 -4.90
N ARG A 250 -1.31 37.25 -4.76
CA ARG A 250 0.05 37.72 -5.03
C ARG A 250 0.59 37.02 -6.25
N ILE A 251 0.84 37.79 -7.29
CA ILE A 251 1.37 37.28 -8.55
C ILE A 251 2.78 37.85 -8.73
N PRO A 252 3.82 37.00 -8.82
CA PRO A 252 5.18 37.46 -9.07
C PRO A 252 5.27 38.07 -10.47
N GLU A 253 6.19 39.02 -10.65
CA GLU A 253 6.36 39.72 -11.93
C GLU A 253 6.64 38.74 -13.09
N SER A 254 7.33 37.63 -12.81
CA SER A 254 7.65 36.58 -13.79
C SER A 254 6.44 35.78 -14.30
N ARG A 255 5.27 35.90 -13.66
CA ARG A 255 4.03 35.16 -14.00
C ARG A 255 2.83 36.07 -14.17
N ARG A 256 3.07 37.38 -14.34
CA ARG A 256 2.01 38.40 -14.41
C ARG A 256 1.00 38.14 -15.54
N ASP A 257 1.49 37.54 -16.62
CA ASP A 257 0.77 37.16 -17.82
C ASP A 257 0.27 35.70 -17.81
N TRP A 258 0.45 34.94 -16.72
CA TRP A 258 0.00 33.54 -16.62
C TRP A 258 -1.43 33.39 -16.08
N GLN A 259 -2.24 34.44 -16.20
CA GLN A 259 -3.55 34.54 -15.58
C GLN A 259 -4.50 35.40 -16.42
N VAL A 260 -5.80 35.21 -16.23
CA VAL A 260 -6.84 35.99 -16.90
C VAL A 260 -7.81 36.55 -15.88
N SER A 261 -7.68 37.83 -15.52
CA SER A 261 -8.58 38.52 -14.58
C SER A 261 -8.84 37.75 -13.26
N GLY A 262 -7.79 37.23 -12.64
CA GLY A 262 -7.83 36.43 -11.42
C GLY A 262 -8.07 34.92 -11.65
N ILE A 263 -8.21 34.49 -12.91
CA ILE A 263 -8.25 33.07 -13.27
C ILE A 263 -6.82 32.53 -13.34
N LEU A 264 -6.56 31.51 -12.54
CA LEU A 264 -5.27 30.83 -12.42
C LEU A 264 -5.46 29.33 -12.63
N ALA A 265 -4.48 28.68 -13.25
CA ALA A 265 -4.46 27.24 -13.48
C ALA A 265 -3.24 26.61 -12.80
N TYR A 266 -3.46 25.58 -11.99
CA TYR A 266 -2.39 24.83 -11.32
C TYR A 266 -2.52 23.34 -11.61
N SER A 267 -1.42 22.60 -11.58
CA SER A 267 -1.45 21.14 -11.67
C SER A 267 -2.36 20.57 -10.57
N LYS A 268 -3.23 19.63 -10.92
CA LYS A 268 -4.04 18.87 -9.97
C LYS A 268 -3.20 17.83 -9.24
N ILE A 269 -1.94 17.64 -9.58
CA ILE A 269 -1.11 16.53 -9.09
C ILE A 269 -0.19 17.02 -7.97
N CYS A 270 -0.42 16.51 -6.76
CA CYS A 270 0.35 16.86 -5.57
C CYS A 270 1.86 16.61 -5.75
N THR A 271 2.68 17.61 -5.39
CA THR A 271 4.14 17.54 -5.53
C THR A 271 4.84 16.60 -4.54
N HIS A 272 4.11 16.06 -3.57
CA HIS A 272 4.62 15.05 -2.63
C HIS A 272 4.67 13.66 -3.29
N VAL A 273 3.52 12.97 -3.36
CA VAL A 273 3.41 11.59 -3.86
C VAL A 273 2.32 11.41 -4.93
N GLY A 274 1.89 12.51 -5.57
CA GLY A 274 1.15 12.43 -6.83
C GLY A 274 -0.35 12.22 -6.73
N CYS A 275 -0.93 12.33 -5.53
CA CYS A 275 -2.38 12.31 -5.39
C CYS A 275 -3.05 13.47 -6.16
N PRO A 276 -4.20 13.24 -6.82
CA PRO A 276 -5.00 14.32 -7.38
C PRO A 276 -5.63 15.16 -6.26
N ILE A 277 -5.53 16.49 -6.35
CA ILE A 277 -5.96 17.42 -5.31
C ILE A 277 -7.06 18.36 -5.81
N SER A 278 -8.17 18.41 -5.09
CA SER A 278 -9.34 19.24 -5.49
C SER A 278 -10.18 19.71 -4.29
N LEU A 279 -9.69 19.53 -3.06
CA LEU A 279 -10.37 20.06 -1.87
C LEU A 279 -10.00 21.53 -1.71
N TRP A 280 -10.96 22.41 -1.91
CA TRP A 280 -10.74 23.85 -2.03
C TRP A 280 -11.38 24.61 -0.87
N GLU A 281 -10.56 25.39 -0.16
CA GLU A 281 -11.02 26.35 0.82
C GLU A 281 -11.01 27.76 0.23
N ARG A 282 -12.20 28.19 -0.22
CA ARG A 282 -12.39 29.44 -0.96
C ARG A 282 -11.91 30.70 -0.25
N GLN A 283 -11.99 30.75 1.08
CA GLN A 283 -11.69 31.97 1.86
C GLN A 283 -10.19 32.22 2.03
N THR A 284 -9.40 31.16 2.08
CA THR A 284 -7.95 31.20 2.39
C THR A 284 -7.09 30.94 1.16
N HIS A 285 -7.72 30.63 0.04
CA HIS A 285 -7.09 30.17 -1.19
C HIS A 285 -6.29 28.87 -1.05
N HIS A 286 -6.64 28.05 -0.05
CA HIS A 286 -5.95 26.81 0.20
C HIS A 286 -6.52 25.65 -0.62
N LEU A 287 -5.64 24.94 -1.31
CA LEU A 287 -5.91 23.67 -1.97
C LEU A 287 -5.30 22.53 -1.15
N LEU A 288 -6.15 21.62 -0.67
CA LEU A 288 -5.78 20.56 0.26
C LEU A 288 -5.66 19.22 -0.46
N CYS A 289 -4.58 18.51 -0.15
CA CYS A 289 -4.37 17.12 -0.57
C CYS A 289 -5.06 16.16 0.41
N PRO A 290 -6.03 15.34 -0.02
CA PRO A 290 -6.75 14.43 0.87
C PRO A 290 -5.87 13.27 1.40
N CYS A 291 -4.74 12.98 0.75
CA CYS A 291 -3.90 11.84 1.11
C CYS A 291 -3.07 12.09 2.38
N HIS A 292 -2.35 13.21 2.43
CA HIS A 292 -1.40 13.52 3.52
C HIS A 292 -1.48 14.99 3.95
N GLN A 293 -2.58 15.67 3.61
CA GLN A 293 -2.90 17.02 4.06
C GLN A 293 -1.87 18.08 3.68
N SER A 294 -1.08 17.85 2.61
CA SER A 294 -0.32 18.95 2.02
C SER A 294 -1.28 20.03 1.55
N THR A 295 -1.04 21.26 2.00
CA THR A 295 -1.87 22.42 1.70
C THR A 295 -1.06 23.42 0.89
N PHE A 296 -1.61 23.83 -0.24
CA PHE A 296 -1.01 24.77 -1.16
C PHE A 296 -1.82 26.06 -1.19
N ASP A 297 -1.18 27.21 -1.04
CA ASP A 297 -1.80 28.52 -1.20
C ASP A 297 -1.78 28.91 -2.68
N LEU A 298 -2.93 28.81 -3.36
CA LEU A 298 -3.06 29.18 -4.77
C LEU A 298 -3.08 30.69 -4.98
N GLY A 299 -3.37 31.48 -3.93
CA GLY A 299 -3.27 32.93 -3.97
C GLY A 299 -1.82 33.42 -3.88
N ASP A 300 -0.90 32.57 -3.44
CA ASP A 300 0.54 32.84 -3.38
C ASP A 300 1.33 31.77 -4.17
N SER A 301 1.08 31.73 -5.49
CA SER A 301 1.81 30.92 -6.47
C SER A 301 1.94 29.41 -6.17
N GLY A 302 0.98 28.86 -5.43
CA GLY A 302 0.95 27.43 -5.09
C GLY A 302 1.91 27.05 -3.96
N LEU A 303 2.38 28.00 -3.14
CA LEU A 303 3.32 27.73 -2.04
C LEU A 303 2.75 26.70 -1.06
N VAL A 304 3.64 25.84 -0.54
CA VAL A 304 3.25 24.90 0.53
C VAL A 304 3.14 25.66 1.85
N VAL A 305 1.98 25.58 2.49
CA VAL A 305 1.75 26.17 3.81
C VAL A 305 1.66 25.12 4.93
N PHE A 306 1.38 23.86 4.59
CA PHE A 306 1.30 22.75 5.55
C PHE A 306 1.54 21.39 4.88
N GLY A 307 1.89 20.38 5.68
CA GLY A 307 2.03 18.98 5.28
C GLY A 307 3.40 18.64 4.66
N PRO A 308 3.55 17.40 4.13
CA PRO A 308 4.86 16.87 3.72
C PRO A 308 5.35 17.29 2.33
N ALA A 309 4.54 17.99 1.52
CA ALA A 309 5.02 18.54 0.26
C ALA A 309 6.14 19.56 0.51
N ALA A 310 7.18 19.56 -0.33
CA ALA A 310 8.35 20.43 -0.15
C ALA A 310 8.52 21.45 -1.28
N ARG A 311 7.60 21.50 -2.23
CA ARG A 311 7.67 22.35 -3.42
C ARG A 311 6.31 22.94 -3.77
N ALA A 312 6.32 24.17 -4.26
CA ALA A 312 5.12 24.83 -4.76
C ALA A 312 4.45 24.02 -5.87
N LEU A 313 3.13 24.13 -5.95
CA LEU A 313 2.33 23.50 -6.98
C LEU A 313 2.62 24.18 -8.33
N PRO A 314 2.97 23.43 -9.39
CA PRO A 314 3.23 24.02 -10.70
C PRO A 314 2.02 24.76 -11.24
N GLN A 315 2.23 26.00 -11.71
CA GLN A 315 1.23 26.82 -12.37
C GLN A 315 1.34 26.65 -13.89
N LEU A 316 0.21 26.51 -14.56
CA LEU A 316 0.12 26.47 -16.02
C LEU A 316 -0.10 27.89 -16.56
N PRO A 317 0.75 28.40 -17.48
CA PRO A 317 0.50 29.67 -18.14
C PRO A 317 -0.74 29.58 -19.05
N ILE A 318 -1.73 30.44 -18.83
CA ILE A 318 -2.99 30.45 -19.59
C ILE A 318 -3.27 31.82 -20.20
N ARG A 319 -4.01 31.85 -21.31
CA ARG A 319 -4.55 33.07 -21.91
C ARG A 319 -5.94 32.84 -22.52
N VAL A 320 -6.55 33.91 -23.00
CA VAL A 320 -7.76 33.83 -23.83
C VAL A 320 -7.34 33.84 -25.29
N ASN A 321 -7.82 32.89 -26.09
CA ASN A 321 -7.59 32.88 -27.54
C ASN A 321 -8.58 33.79 -28.29
N GLU A 322 -8.46 33.88 -29.61
CA GLU A 322 -9.29 34.75 -30.45
C GLU A 322 -10.79 34.38 -30.39
N ASP A 323 -11.11 33.12 -30.13
CA ASP A 323 -12.47 32.59 -30.02
C ASP A 323 -13.11 32.79 -28.62
N GLY A 324 -12.35 33.35 -27.67
CA GLY A 324 -12.80 33.64 -26.31
C GLY A 324 -12.68 32.48 -25.31
N TYR A 325 -11.93 31.42 -25.64
CA TYR A 325 -11.68 30.29 -24.76
C TYR A 325 -10.37 30.40 -24.00
N LEU A 326 -10.30 29.75 -22.85
CA LEU A 326 -9.06 29.57 -22.10
C LEU A 326 -8.20 28.50 -22.77
N VAL A 327 -6.98 28.89 -23.12
CA VAL A 327 -5.94 28.02 -23.70
C VAL A 327 -4.66 28.10 -22.89
N ALA A 328 -3.85 27.05 -22.95
CA ALA A 328 -2.48 27.09 -22.44
C ALA A 328 -1.57 27.92 -23.36
N GLN A 329 -0.61 28.65 -22.80
CA GLN A 329 0.43 29.34 -23.57
C GLN A 329 1.63 28.42 -23.86
N SER A 330 1.84 27.42 -23.01
CA SER A 330 2.91 26.43 -23.11
C SER A 330 2.62 25.23 -22.20
N ASP A 331 3.53 24.25 -22.18
CA ASP A 331 3.61 23.29 -21.06
C ASP A 331 4.01 24.00 -19.75
N PHE A 332 3.97 23.28 -18.63
CA PHE A 332 4.54 23.72 -17.36
C PHE A 332 6.04 24.00 -17.50
N THR A 333 6.52 25.03 -16.80
CA THR A 333 7.95 25.38 -16.79
C THR A 333 8.81 24.49 -15.88
N VAL A 334 8.15 23.63 -15.09
CA VAL A 334 8.77 22.67 -14.18
C VAL A 334 7.99 21.34 -14.23
N PRO A 335 8.65 20.19 -14.00
CA PRO A 335 7.97 18.90 -13.96
C PRO A 335 6.85 18.85 -12.90
N VAL A 336 5.70 18.33 -13.31
CA VAL A 336 4.51 18.14 -12.47
C VAL A 336 4.63 16.89 -11.59
N GLY A 337 3.86 16.87 -10.50
CA GLY A 337 3.80 15.74 -9.58
C GLY A 337 5.04 15.54 -8.70
N PRO A 338 5.29 14.31 -8.23
CA PRO A 338 6.36 13.97 -7.28
C PRO A 338 7.76 14.33 -7.76
N SER A 339 8.67 14.54 -6.80
CA SER A 339 10.09 14.70 -7.10
C SER A 339 10.76 13.39 -7.55
N PHE A 340 11.82 13.51 -8.33
CA PHE A 340 12.72 12.43 -8.72
C PHE A 340 14.18 12.93 -8.71
N PHE A 341 15.15 12.02 -8.71
CA PHE A 341 16.56 12.35 -8.45
C PHE A 341 17.16 13.38 -9.42
N GLU A 342 16.84 13.31 -10.70
CA GLU A 342 17.38 14.20 -11.73
C GLU A 342 16.53 15.44 -12.00
N ARG A 343 15.49 15.69 -11.20
CA ARG A 343 14.55 16.79 -11.43
C ARG A 343 15.26 18.15 -11.35
N ASP A 344 15.09 18.96 -12.38
CA ASP A 344 15.54 20.35 -12.35
C ASP A 344 14.65 21.19 -11.43
N SER A 345 15.24 21.81 -10.41
CA SER A 345 14.57 22.65 -9.41
C SER A 345 14.87 24.14 -9.57
N ARG A 346 15.68 24.53 -10.57
CA ARG A 346 16.12 25.93 -10.72
C ARG A 346 15.00 26.91 -11.04
N ASN A 347 13.90 26.42 -11.62
CA ASN A 347 12.73 27.21 -11.98
C ASN A 347 11.55 26.99 -11.01
N ASP A 348 11.79 26.34 -9.88
CA ASP A 348 10.75 26.18 -8.85
C ASP A 348 10.45 27.53 -8.23
N PHE A 349 9.16 27.80 -8.05
CA PHE A 349 8.76 28.97 -7.28
C PHE A 349 9.11 28.77 -5.82
N VAL A 350 9.84 29.72 -5.25
CA VAL A 350 10.18 29.75 -3.84
C VAL A 350 9.60 30.99 -3.16
N LYS A 351 9.39 30.89 -1.85
CA LYS A 351 8.88 32.01 -1.07
C LYS A 351 9.86 33.18 -1.17
N GLY A 352 9.39 34.30 -1.71
CA GLY A 352 10.20 35.51 -1.90
C GLY A 352 10.44 35.90 -3.37
N ASP A 353 9.99 35.07 -4.32
CA ASP A 353 10.04 35.40 -5.76
C ASP A 353 8.97 36.43 -6.20
N ASN A 354 8.10 36.86 -5.27
CA ASN A 354 6.99 37.79 -5.48
C ASN A 354 7.36 39.27 -5.36
#